data_AF-A0A6N7JEH3-F1
#
_entry.id   AF-A0A6N7JEH3-F1
#
_cell.length_a   1.000
_cell.length_b   1.000
_cell.length_c   1.000
_cell.angle_alpha   90.00
_cell.angle_beta   90.00
_cell.angle_gamma   90.00
#
_symmetry.space_group_name_H-M   'P 1'
#
loop_
_entity.id
_entity.type
_entity.pdbx_description
1 polymer ?
#
loop_
_entity_poly.entity_id
_entity_poly.type
_entity_poly.pdbx_seq_one_letter_code
_entity_poly.pdbx_strand_id
1 'polypeptide(L)'
;MRYEQEAAQRATVLRHLSQSLAGAVSLFEKQEGTKLPTFPAFKKARARYLEIQAMIFTITEKAAEAPNRGVPTELTGWLARMRLRGIATFTRLSLSFFQNPPDLLIHALGAYDLLQEERESLQSLLNDFDNLLMEAALDDKTSMELDKVREQMEAILVLLDSLLKTAPPPLQTFE
;
A
#
# COMPACT_ATOMS: atom_id res chain seq x y z
N MET A 1 31.06 14.50 22.92
CA MET A 1 30.23 14.29 24.12
C MET A 1 28.74 14.54 23.87
N ARG A 2 28.17 15.77 23.96
CA ARG A 2 26.70 15.99 23.77
C ARG A 2 26.18 15.65 22.37
N TYR A 3 26.93 16.03 21.33
CA TYR A 3 26.60 15.73 19.93
C TYR A 3 26.66 14.23 19.57
N GLU A 4 27.49 13.44 20.25
CA GLU A 4 27.59 11.99 20.02
C GLU A 4 26.45 11.24 20.70
N GLN A 5 26.01 11.71 21.87
CA GLN A 5 24.85 11.16 22.58
C GLN A 5 23.55 11.41 21.80
N GLU A 6 23.36 12.62 21.26
CA GLU A 6 22.20 12.93 20.41
C GLU A 6 22.20 12.10 19.11
N ALA A 7 23.36 11.86 18.51
CA ALA A 7 23.48 11.01 17.32
C ALA A 7 23.17 9.53 17.62
N ALA A 8 23.67 9.00 18.73
CA ALA A 8 23.38 7.63 19.16
C ALA A 8 21.89 7.42 19.47
N GLN A 9 21.24 8.43 20.05
CA GLN A 9 19.79 8.41 20.32
C GLN A 9 18.99 8.39 19.01
N ARG A 10 19.34 9.23 18.03
CA ARG A 10 18.67 9.25 16.71
C ARG A 10 18.82 7.93 15.94
N ALA A 11 20.02 7.34 15.96
CA ALA A 11 20.26 6.02 15.36
C ALA A 11 19.43 4.92 16.04
N THR A 12 19.25 4.99 17.35
CA THR A 12 18.41 4.06 18.11
C THR A 12 16.93 4.20 17.74
N VAL A 13 16.44 5.43 17.59
CA VAL A 13 15.06 5.70 17.13
C VAL A 13 14.83 5.14 15.73
N LEU A 14 15.72 5.43 14.78
CA LEU A 14 15.60 4.91 13.40
C LEU A 14 15.60 3.38 13.36
N ARG A 15 16.43 2.73 14.19
CA ARG A 15 16.44 1.26 14.30
C ARG A 15 15.11 0.73 14.81
N HIS A 16 14.54 1.34 15.86
CA HIS A 16 13.24 0.92 16.38
C HIS A 16 12.14 1.11 15.34
N LEU A 17 12.09 2.26 14.66
CA LEU A 17 11.09 2.50 13.61
C LEU A 17 11.22 1.48 12.47
N SER A 18 12.45 1.18 12.05
CA SER A 18 12.72 0.17 11.01
C SER A 18 12.27 -1.23 11.43
N GLN A 19 12.50 -1.62 12.69
CA GLN A 19 12.02 -2.89 13.25
C GLN A 19 10.49 -2.95 13.31
N SER A 20 9.85 -1.86 13.73
CA SER A 20 8.39 -1.74 13.75
C SER A 20 7.79 -1.87 12.35
N LEU A 21 8.38 -1.19 11.35
CA LEU A 21 7.96 -1.32 9.96
C LEU A 21 8.11 -2.75 9.44
N ALA A 22 9.26 -3.39 9.68
CA ALA A 22 9.50 -4.77 9.28
C ALA A 22 8.45 -5.74 9.88
N GLY A 23 8.14 -5.55 11.17
CA GLY A 23 7.10 -6.30 11.86
C GLY A 23 5.71 -6.08 11.27
N ALA A 24 5.34 -4.83 11.00
CA ALA A 24 4.05 -4.48 10.42
C ALA A 24 3.87 -5.06 9.00
N VAL A 25 4.88 -4.93 8.14
CA VAL A 25 4.87 -5.53 6.80
C VAL A 25 4.74 -7.05 6.89
N SER A 26 5.53 -7.71 7.73
CA SER A 26 5.44 -9.17 7.88
C SER A 26 4.07 -9.64 8.41
N LEU A 27 3.48 -8.91 9.35
CA LEU A 27 2.14 -9.21 9.85
C LEU A 27 1.05 -8.98 8.80
N PHE A 28 1.26 -8.01 7.90
CA PHE A 28 0.36 -7.75 6.80
C PHE A 28 0.46 -8.83 5.73
N GLU A 29 1.67 -9.25 5.35
CA GLU A 29 1.89 -10.38 4.43
C GLU A 29 1.30 -11.68 4.94
N LYS A 30 1.30 -11.94 6.25
CA LYS A 30 0.63 -13.13 6.80
C LYS A 30 -0.89 -13.15 6.57
N GLN A 31 -1.47 -12.01 6.21
CA GLN A 31 -2.89 -11.93 5.85
C GLN A 31 -3.10 -12.24 4.36
N GLU A 32 -2.04 -12.39 3.57
CA GLU A 32 -2.12 -12.83 2.19
C GLU A 32 -2.93 -14.14 2.09
N GLY A 33 -3.99 -14.13 1.28
CA GLY A 33 -4.93 -15.25 1.17
C GLY A 33 -6.10 -15.24 2.16
N THR A 34 -6.14 -14.30 3.11
CA THR A 34 -7.31 -14.11 3.97
C THR A 34 -8.46 -13.55 3.14
N LYS A 35 -9.61 -14.23 3.13
CA LYS A 35 -10.82 -13.71 2.49
C LYS A 35 -11.34 -12.51 3.28
N LEU A 36 -11.67 -11.43 2.58
CA LEU A 36 -12.28 -10.23 3.16
C LEU A 36 -13.78 -10.27 2.87
N PRO A 37 -14.63 -10.84 3.75
CA PRO A 37 -16.03 -11.12 3.41
C PRO A 37 -16.92 -9.87 3.38
N THR A 38 -16.44 -8.74 3.91
CA THR A 38 -17.25 -7.53 4.07
C THR A 38 -16.42 -6.29 3.73
N PHE A 39 -17.10 -5.22 3.32
CA PHE A 39 -16.44 -3.95 3.03
C PHE A 39 -15.70 -3.34 4.23
N PRO A 40 -16.21 -3.39 5.48
CA PRO A 40 -15.44 -3.00 6.66
C PRO A 40 -14.14 -3.81 6.84
N ALA A 41 -14.13 -5.10 6.50
CA ALA A 41 -12.91 -5.91 6.53
C ALA A 41 -11.89 -5.43 5.48
N PHE A 42 -12.37 -5.07 4.28
CA PHE A 42 -11.55 -4.45 3.25
C PHE A 42 -10.97 -3.10 3.69
N LYS A 43 -11.80 -2.20 4.24
CA LYS A 43 -11.34 -0.92 4.80
C LYS A 43 -10.27 -1.10 5.87
N LYS A 44 -10.39 -2.12 6.71
CA LYS A 44 -9.37 -2.45 7.73
C LYS A 44 -8.05 -2.89 7.10
N ALA A 45 -8.09 -3.64 6.00
CA ALA A 45 -6.89 -4.00 5.24
C ALA A 45 -6.25 -2.76 4.57
N ARG A 46 -7.06 -1.88 3.97
CA ARG A 46 -6.61 -0.59 3.41
C ARG A 46 -5.95 0.29 4.48
N ALA A 47 -6.56 0.41 5.65
CA ALA A 47 -5.99 1.18 6.77
C ALA A 47 -4.62 0.65 7.20
N ARG A 48 -4.44 -0.67 7.31
CA ARG A 48 -3.14 -1.29 7.63
C ARG A 48 -2.09 -1.01 6.56
N TYR A 49 -2.49 -1.06 5.29
CA TYR A 49 -1.60 -0.69 4.18
C TYR A 49 -1.17 0.79 4.28
N LEU A 50 -2.10 1.70 4.55
CA LEU A 50 -1.80 3.12 4.74
C LEU A 50 -0.91 3.39 5.96
N GLU A 51 -1.11 2.67 7.07
CA GLU A 51 -0.22 2.72 8.23
C GLU A 51 1.22 2.34 7.86
N ILE A 52 1.40 1.31 7.03
CA ILE A 52 2.72 0.92 6.50
C ILE A 52 3.32 2.06 5.66
N GLN A 53 2.55 2.69 4.78
CA GLN A 53 3.03 3.83 3.99
C GLN A 53 3.42 5.01 4.88
N ALA A 54 2.63 5.32 5.92
CA ALA A 54 2.93 6.38 6.87
C ALA A 54 4.21 6.09 7.68
N MET A 55 4.45 4.83 8.06
CA MET A 55 5.70 4.42 8.71
C MET A 55 6.92 4.60 7.79
N ILE A 56 6.80 4.22 6.51
CA ILE A 56 7.85 4.42 5.50
C ILE A 56 8.17 5.91 5.34
N PHE A 57 7.14 6.75 5.22
CA PHE A 57 7.30 8.20 5.12
C PHE A 57 8.01 8.76 6.36
N THR A 58 7.54 8.41 7.57
CA THR A 58 8.14 8.85 8.83
C THR A 58 9.62 8.46 8.93
N ILE A 59 10.00 7.24 8.52
CA ILE A 59 11.40 6.80 8.53
C ILE A 59 12.22 7.60 7.52
N THR A 60 11.65 7.89 6.35
CA THR A 60 12.31 8.68 5.28
C THR A 60 12.60 10.10 5.76
N GLU A 61 11.62 10.78 6.37
CA GLU A 61 11.81 12.11 6.94
C GLU A 61 12.88 12.11 8.04
N LYS A 62 12.81 11.16 8.97
CA LYS A 62 13.78 11.05 10.08
C LYS A 62 15.19 10.71 9.59
N ALA A 63 15.32 9.97 8.50
CA ALA A 63 16.60 9.71 7.86
C ALA A 63 17.18 10.97 7.18
N ALA A 64 16.32 11.77 6.53
CA ALA A 64 16.71 13.03 5.91
C ALA A 64 17.15 14.10 6.92
N GLU A 65 16.60 14.08 8.15
CA GLU A 65 17.04 14.94 9.26
C GLU A 65 18.44 14.57 9.83
N ALA A 66 19.00 13.42 9.45
CA ALA A 66 20.28 12.91 9.95
C ALA A 66 21.21 12.37 8.83
N PRO A 67 21.52 13.18 7.81
CA PRO A 67 22.40 12.75 6.72
C PRO A 67 23.78 12.45 7.30
N ASN A 68 24.31 11.25 7.04
CA ASN A 68 25.66 10.77 7.39
C ASN A 68 25.91 10.18 8.80
N ARG A 69 24.90 9.92 9.64
CA ARG A 69 25.13 9.20 10.93
C ARG A 69 23.99 8.26 11.30
N GLY A 70 24.25 6.95 11.22
CA GLY A 70 23.34 5.90 11.74
C GLY A 70 22.22 5.48 10.80
N VAL A 71 22.12 6.08 9.61
CA VAL A 71 21.25 5.62 8.52
C VAL A 71 21.96 4.45 7.81
N PRO A 72 21.34 3.26 7.72
CA PRO A 72 21.89 2.18 6.90
C PRO A 72 22.14 2.69 5.47
N THR A 73 23.31 2.40 4.89
CA THR A 73 23.65 2.79 3.50
C THR A 73 22.62 2.30 2.48
N GLU A 74 21.91 1.23 2.81
CA GLU A 74 20.85 0.60 2.03
C GLU A 74 19.43 0.97 2.48
N LEU A 75 19.25 2.01 3.31
CA LEU A 75 17.93 2.33 3.88
C LEU A 75 16.91 2.65 2.78
N THR A 76 17.26 3.46 1.79
CA THR A 76 16.36 3.84 0.69
C THR A 76 15.92 2.61 -0.11
N GLY A 77 16.86 1.74 -0.50
CA GLY A 77 16.54 0.50 -1.20
C GLY A 77 15.73 -0.47 -0.34
N TRP A 78 16.01 -0.54 0.96
CA TRP A 78 15.23 -1.35 1.90
C TRP A 78 13.79 -0.82 2.07
N LEU A 79 13.60 0.50 2.19
CA LEU A 79 12.28 1.13 2.27
C LEU A 79 11.49 0.91 0.98
N ALA A 80 12.14 1.03 -0.19
CA ALA A 80 11.53 0.71 -1.48
C ALA A 80 11.04 -0.75 -1.51
N ARG A 81 11.86 -1.71 -1.06
CA ARG A 81 11.45 -3.11 -0.93
C ARG A 81 10.27 -3.30 0.04
N MET A 82 10.25 -2.61 1.19
CA MET A 82 9.10 -2.65 2.10
C MET A 82 7.83 -2.09 1.45
N ARG A 83 7.95 -1.00 0.67
CA ARG A 83 6.84 -0.39 -0.08
C ARG A 83 6.28 -1.38 -1.10
N LEU A 84 7.14 -1.96 -1.94
CA LEU A 84 6.76 -2.95 -2.96
C LEU A 84 6.08 -4.18 -2.34
N ARG A 85 6.59 -4.69 -1.22
CA ARG A 85 5.96 -5.80 -0.48
C ARG A 85 4.56 -5.44 0.02
N GLY A 86 4.41 -4.26 0.63
CA GLY A 86 3.11 -3.76 1.07
C GLY A 86 2.10 -3.62 -0.07
N ILE A 87 2.55 -3.08 -1.22
CA ILE A 87 1.74 -2.96 -2.44
C ILE A 87 1.32 -4.33 -2.95
N ALA A 88 2.25 -5.29 -3.05
CA ALA A 88 1.95 -6.64 -3.52
C ALA A 88 0.88 -7.33 -2.65
N THR A 89 1.03 -7.28 -1.33
CA THR A 89 0.03 -7.86 -0.41
C THR A 89 -1.33 -7.17 -0.52
N PHE A 90 -1.35 -5.84 -0.53
CA PHE A 90 -2.60 -5.09 -0.64
C PHE A 90 -3.31 -5.36 -1.97
N THR A 91 -2.56 -5.44 -3.06
CA THR A 91 -3.07 -5.79 -4.40
C THR A 91 -3.72 -7.17 -4.39
N ARG A 92 -3.05 -8.19 -3.85
CA ARG A 92 -3.60 -9.55 -3.79
C ARG A 92 -4.88 -9.63 -2.95
N LEU A 93 -4.92 -8.93 -1.81
CA LEU A 93 -6.12 -8.81 -0.98
C LEU A 93 -7.27 -8.10 -1.72
N SER A 94 -6.96 -7.01 -2.42
CA SER A 94 -7.92 -6.23 -3.20
C SER A 94 -8.49 -7.03 -4.36
N LEU A 95 -7.63 -7.75 -5.09
CA LEU A 95 -8.06 -8.64 -6.17
C LEU A 95 -9.03 -9.71 -5.67
N SER A 96 -8.68 -10.39 -4.58
CA SER A 96 -9.56 -11.40 -3.96
C SER A 96 -10.91 -10.82 -3.54
N PHE A 97 -10.91 -9.58 -3.02
CA PHE A 97 -12.12 -8.87 -2.63
C PHE A 97 -13.01 -8.51 -3.84
N PHE A 98 -12.45 -7.86 -4.87
CA PHE A 98 -13.21 -7.36 -6.02
C PHE A 98 -13.57 -8.45 -7.04
N GLN A 99 -12.90 -9.60 -7.02
CA GLN A 99 -13.31 -10.77 -7.81
C GLN A 99 -14.64 -11.35 -7.35
N ASN A 100 -14.94 -11.25 -6.06
CA ASN A 100 -16.20 -11.73 -5.47
C ASN A 100 -16.74 -10.68 -4.49
N PRO A 101 -17.17 -9.51 -5.00
CA PRO A 101 -17.56 -8.40 -4.15
C PRO A 101 -18.84 -8.77 -3.39
N PRO A 102 -18.97 -8.38 -2.11
CA PRO A 102 -20.21 -8.60 -1.36
C PRO A 102 -21.38 -7.88 -2.02
N ASP A 103 -22.56 -8.49 -2.09
CA ASP A 103 -23.77 -7.91 -2.74
C ASP A 103 -24.10 -6.50 -2.25
N LEU A 104 -23.87 -6.23 -0.96
CA LEU A 104 -24.06 -4.92 -0.34
C LEU A 104 -23.18 -3.82 -0.94
N LEU A 105 -22.03 -4.16 -1.51
CA LEU A 105 -21.14 -3.22 -2.19
C LEU A 105 -21.64 -2.84 -3.60
N ILE A 106 -22.54 -3.66 -4.17
CA ILE A 106 -23.03 -3.50 -5.55
C ILE A 106 -24.39 -2.81 -5.54
N HIS A 107 -25.22 -3.07 -4.54
CA HIS A 107 -26.63 -2.65 -4.51
C HIS A 107 -26.97 -1.56 -3.50
N ALA A 108 -26.04 -1.16 -2.63
CA ALA A 108 -26.30 -0.08 -1.67
C ALA A 108 -26.31 1.30 -2.35
N LEU A 109 -27.17 2.20 -1.87
CA LEU A 109 -27.07 3.62 -2.17
C LEU A 109 -25.69 4.15 -1.73
N GLY A 110 -24.99 4.85 -2.63
CA GLY A 110 -23.61 5.32 -2.43
C GLY A 110 -22.52 4.30 -2.83
N ALA A 111 -22.89 3.13 -3.35
CA ALA A 111 -21.94 2.16 -3.90
C ALA A 111 -21.09 2.74 -5.03
N TYR A 112 -21.70 3.54 -5.92
CA TYR A 112 -21.00 4.15 -7.04
C TYR A 112 -19.84 5.05 -6.58
N ASP A 113 -20.11 5.98 -5.65
CA ASP A 113 -19.10 6.91 -5.14
C ASP A 113 -17.95 6.16 -4.47
N LEU A 114 -18.25 5.10 -3.71
CA LEU A 114 -17.24 4.24 -3.09
C LEU A 114 -16.39 3.50 -4.13
N LEU A 115 -17.02 2.89 -5.14
CA LEU A 115 -16.30 2.17 -6.20
C LEU A 115 -15.44 3.12 -7.03
N GLN A 116 -15.91 4.35 -7.26
CA GLN A 116 -15.18 5.38 -7.98
C GLN A 116 -13.95 5.84 -7.19
N GLU A 117 -14.11 6.09 -5.89
CA GLU A 117 -12.99 6.44 -4.99
C GLU A 117 -11.92 5.34 -4.98
N GLU A 118 -12.34 4.07 -4.88
CA GLU A 118 -11.40 2.94 -4.89
C GLU A 118 -10.70 2.78 -6.24
N ARG A 119 -11.40 3.03 -7.36
CA ARG A 119 -10.81 3.05 -8.71
C ARG A 119 -9.74 4.14 -8.84
N GLU A 120 -10.05 5.36 -8.42
CA GLU A 120 -9.12 6.48 -8.47
C GLU A 120 -7.90 6.25 -7.58
N SER A 121 -8.14 5.73 -6.37
CA SER A 121 -7.07 5.38 -5.43
C SER A 121 -6.14 4.29 -5.98
N LEU A 122 -6.69 3.25 -6.63
CA LEU A 122 -5.89 2.18 -7.25
C LEU A 122 -5.16 2.65 -8.51
N GLN A 123 -5.77 3.52 -9.31
CA GLN A 123 -5.11 4.10 -10.47
C GLN A 123 -3.90 4.95 -10.06
N SER A 124 -4.05 5.78 -9.00
CA SER A 124 -2.93 6.53 -8.44
C SER A 124 -1.84 5.59 -7.92
N LEU A 125 -2.24 4.50 -7.26
CA LEU A 125 -1.28 3.52 -6.75
C LEU A 125 -0.52 2.81 -7.87
N LEU A 126 -1.17 2.50 -8.99
CA LEU A 126 -0.53 1.90 -10.16
C LEU A 126 0.53 2.82 -10.75
N ASN A 127 0.21 4.11 -10.89
CA ASN A 127 1.17 5.10 -11.39
C ASN A 127 2.38 5.24 -10.46
N ASP A 128 2.15 5.26 -9.14
CA ASP A 128 3.22 5.27 -8.13
C ASP A 128 4.08 4.00 -8.19
N PHE A 129 3.44 2.85 -8.43
CA PHE A 129 4.12 1.57 -8.55
C PHE A 129 5.02 1.53 -9.79
N ASP A 130 4.52 1.97 -10.95
CA ASP A 130 5.30 2.05 -12.20
C ASP A 130 6.52 2.98 -12.03
N ASN A 131 6.37 4.12 -11.34
CA ASN A 131 7.49 5.01 -11.01
C ASN A 131 8.52 4.32 -10.10
N LEU A 132 8.07 3.59 -9.08
CA LEU A 132 8.96 2.84 -8.17
C LEU A 132 9.73 1.73 -8.90
N LEU A 133 9.11 1.07 -9.88
CA LEU A 133 9.78 0.06 -10.70
C LEU A 133 10.92 0.66 -11.54
N MET A 134 10.72 1.87 -12.06
CA MET A 134 11.75 2.58 -12.82
C MET A 134 12.93 2.99 -11.92
N GLU A 135 12.67 3.35 -10.66
CA GLU A 135 13.70 3.79 -9.70
C GLU A 135 14.45 2.64 -9.03
N ALA A 136 13.79 1.50 -8.82
CA ALA A 136 14.39 0.32 -8.25
C ALA A 136 15.17 -0.42 -9.34
N ALA A 137 16.50 -0.37 -9.31
CA ALA A 137 17.35 -1.22 -10.13
C ALA A 137 17.20 -2.69 -9.69
N LEU A 138 16.15 -3.36 -10.17
CA LEU A 138 15.72 -4.68 -9.74
C LEU A 138 16.47 -5.79 -10.48
N ASP A 139 16.65 -6.93 -9.80
CA ASP A 139 17.10 -8.17 -10.45
C ASP A 139 15.95 -8.85 -11.23
N ASP A 140 16.29 -9.69 -12.21
CA ASP A 140 15.32 -10.31 -13.14
C ASP A 140 14.19 -11.07 -12.43
N LYS A 141 14.50 -11.74 -11.32
CA LYS A 141 13.50 -12.53 -10.57
C LYS A 141 12.51 -11.62 -9.85
N THR A 142 12.98 -10.52 -9.29
CA THR A 142 12.12 -9.55 -8.64
C THR A 142 11.27 -8.79 -9.66
N SER A 143 11.77 -8.57 -10.88
CA SER A 143 10.99 -7.98 -11.97
C SER A 143 9.74 -8.80 -12.31
N MET A 144 9.87 -10.11 -12.52
CA MET A 144 8.73 -10.97 -12.88
C MET A 144 7.61 -10.98 -11.84
N GLU A 145 7.95 -11.01 -10.55
CA GLU A 145 6.96 -10.94 -9.47
C GLU A 145 6.25 -9.59 -9.43
N LEU A 146 6.95 -8.52 -9.77
CA LEU A 146 6.40 -7.16 -9.78
C LEU A 146 5.55 -6.90 -11.03
N ASP A 147 5.93 -7.45 -12.18
CA ASP A 147 5.08 -7.46 -13.39
C ASP A 147 3.75 -8.16 -13.11
N LYS A 148 3.78 -9.29 -12.40
CA LYS A 148 2.56 -9.97 -11.96
C LYS A 148 1.71 -9.11 -11.02
N VAL A 149 2.33 -8.35 -10.12
CA VAL A 149 1.59 -7.41 -9.25
C VAL A 149 0.96 -6.30 -10.10
N ARG A 150 1.68 -5.77 -11.08
CA ARG A 150 1.16 -4.79 -12.04
C ARG A 150 -0.08 -5.29 -12.78
N GLU A 151 -0.01 -6.49 -13.36
CA GLU A 151 -1.14 -7.14 -14.03
C GLU A 151 -2.34 -7.34 -13.09
N GLN A 152 -2.09 -7.69 -11.83
CA GLN A 152 -3.14 -7.82 -10.83
C GLN A 152 -3.80 -6.47 -10.50
N MET A 153 -3.05 -5.38 -10.46
CA MET A 153 -3.59 -4.02 -10.27
C MET A 153 -4.49 -3.62 -11.43
N GLU A 154 -4.03 -3.86 -12.67
CA GLU A 154 -4.83 -3.62 -13.88
C GLU A 154 -6.12 -4.46 -13.90
N ALA A 155 -6.03 -5.74 -13.49
CA ALA A 155 -7.21 -6.60 -13.38
C ALA A 155 -8.23 -6.06 -12.37
N ILE A 156 -7.78 -5.47 -11.25
CA ILE A 156 -8.70 -4.84 -10.29
C ILE A 156 -9.38 -3.62 -10.91
N LEU A 157 -8.65 -2.77 -11.65
CA LEU A 157 -9.25 -1.61 -12.33
C LEU A 157 -10.35 -2.02 -13.30
N VAL A 158 -10.13 -3.09 -14.08
CA VAL A 158 -11.15 -3.65 -14.99
C VAL A 158 -12.38 -4.18 -14.23
N LEU A 159 -12.17 -4.81 -13.07
CA LEU A 159 -13.26 -5.28 -12.21
C LEU A 159 -14.07 -4.09 -11.66
N LEU A 160 -13.39 -3.05 -11.18
CA LEU A 160 -14.03 -1.82 -10.68
C LEU A 160 -14.82 -1.11 -11.78
N ASP A 161 -14.26 -0.97 -12.98
CA ASP A 161 -14.96 -0.40 -14.14
C ASP A 161 -16.21 -1.21 -14.51
N SER A 162 -16.19 -2.52 -14.31
CA SER A 162 -17.35 -3.39 -14.53
C SER A 162 -18.41 -3.22 -13.45
N LEU A 163 -18.00 -3.10 -12.18
CA LEU A 163 -18.91 -2.85 -11.06
C LEU A 163 -19.55 -1.45 -11.13
N LEU A 164 -18.81 -0.44 -11.57
CA LEU A 164 -19.34 0.92 -11.74
C LEU A 164 -20.47 1.00 -12.76
N LYS A 165 -20.46 0.14 -13.79
CA LYS A 165 -21.54 0.07 -14.79
C LYS A 165 -22.84 -0.50 -14.23
N THR A 166 -22.76 -1.32 -13.18
CA THR A 166 -23.92 -1.97 -12.56
C THR A 166 -24.37 -1.30 -11.27
N ALA A 167 -23.51 -0.46 -10.67
CA ALA A 167 -23.82 0.29 -9.47
C ALA A 167 -24.94 1.33 -9.72
N PRO A 168 -25.83 1.57 -8.73
CA PRO A 168 -26.83 2.62 -8.81
C PRO A 168 -26.16 4.00 -9.01
N PRO A 169 -26.72 4.88 -9.85
CA PRO A 169 -26.16 6.21 -10.06
C PRO A 169 -26.05 6.98 -8.73
N PRO A 170 -25.08 7.92 -8.64
CA PRO A 170 -24.86 8.71 -7.44
C PRO A 170 -26.16 9.43 -7.03
N LEU A 171 -26.33 9.59 -5.72
CA LEU A 171 -27.47 10.32 -5.17
C LEU A 171 -27.46 11.74 -5.74
N GLN A 172 -28.50 12.10 -6.50
CA GLN A 172 -28.69 13.48 -6.93
C GLN A 172 -28.90 14.33 -5.67
N THR A 173 -27.92 15.19 -5.37
CA THR A 173 -28.12 16.28 -4.41
C THR A 173 -29.16 17.22 -5.01
N PHE A 174 -30.35 17.26 -4.43
CA PHE A 174 -31.32 18.30 -4.73
C PHE A 174 -30.79 19.62 -4.12
N GLU A 175 -30.50 20.60 -4.97
CA GLU A 175 -30.20 21.98 -4.57
C GLU A 175 -31.44 22.69 -4.01
#